data_AF-A0A0C9ZHJ7-F1
#
_entry.id   AF-A0A0C9ZHJ7-F1
#
_cell.length_a   1.000
_cell.length_b   1.000
_cell.length_c   1.000
_cell.angle_alpha   90.00
_cell.angle_beta   90.00
_cell.angle_gamma   90.00
#
_symmetry.space_group_name_H-M   'P 1'
#
loop_
_entity.id
_entity.type
_entity.pdbx_description
1 polymer ?
#
loop_
_entity_poly.entity_id
_entity_poly.type
_entity_poly.pdbx_seq_one_letter_code
_entity_poly.pdbx_strand_id
1 'polypeptide(L)'
;MNEFRAKYPLAVLEHLLAVYGWNGAVFYDIGCAFNMIARNSALGPMIHALNLCLMVGAFHSHAHNCKCQLDWHLLYVHGTSHTEGEGCEHIFLASNMLAQNTRHSSKFHRQQAIKQHFAFWNADKYAALGNFLWNHYSSARSAIHTLTAKLDILKLQFQLTDADFERFHEQECSYLTNFKALPVQDQVLIKYIHALDELVDKKQVPCFYYLHHLTSF
;
A
#
# COMPACT_ATOMS: atom_id res chain seq x y z
N MET A 1 -22.84 5.40 15.66
CA MET A 1 -22.26 5.19 14.31
C MET A 1 -21.87 3.72 14.20
N ASN A 2 -22.25 3.02 13.12
CA ASN A 2 -22.21 1.56 12.99
C ASN A 2 -20.83 0.93 13.30
N GLU A 3 -20.67 0.36 14.51
CA GLU A 3 -19.54 -0.50 14.91
C GLU A 3 -19.36 -1.75 14.03
N PHE A 4 -20.36 -2.11 13.23
CA PHE A 4 -20.36 -3.37 12.48
C PHE A 4 -19.47 -3.42 11.22
N ARG A 5 -18.85 -2.32 10.77
CA ARG A 5 -18.10 -2.29 9.49
C ARG A 5 -16.63 -2.76 9.56
N ALA A 6 -16.04 -2.94 10.74
CA ALA A 6 -14.60 -3.22 10.88
C ALA A 6 -14.25 -4.29 11.95
N LYS A 7 -15.18 -5.20 12.26
CA LYS A 7 -14.99 -6.19 13.35
C LYS A 7 -13.69 -6.99 13.25
N TYR A 8 -13.41 -7.58 12.08
CA TYR A 8 -12.23 -8.43 11.89
C TYR A 8 -10.91 -7.64 11.95
N PRO A 9 -10.72 -6.54 11.20
CA PRO A 9 -9.46 -5.80 11.29
C PRO A 9 -9.24 -5.20 12.70
N LEU A 10 -10.30 -4.81 13.43
CA LEU A 10 -10.16 -4.39 14.83
C LEU A 10 -9.72 -5.53 15.75
N ALA A 11 -10.31 -6.73 15.62
CA ALA A 11 -9.90 -7.89 16.42
C ALA A 11 -8.45 -8.31 16.13
N VAL A 12 -8.03 -8.24 14.86
CA VAL A 12 -6.62 -8.46 14.48
C VAL A 12 -5.73 -7.40 15.11
N LEU A 13 -6.11 -6.12 15.02
CA LEU A 13 -5.34 -5.02 15.60
C LEU A 13 -5.16 -5.17 17.11
N GLU A 14 -6.22 -5.52 17.84
CA GLU A 14 -6.18 -5.79 19.29
C GLU A 14 -5.13 -6.87 19.61
N HIS A 15 -5.12 -7.96 18.84
CA HIS A 15 -4.14 -9.02 19.00
C HIS A 15 -2.71 -8.54 18.71
N LEU A 16 -2.50 -7.79 17.62
CA LEU A 16 -1.19 -7.25 17.27
C LEU A 16 -0.67 -6.28 18.34
N LEU A 17 -1.53 -5.44 18.90
CA LEU A 17 -1.19 -4.54 20.00
C LEU A 17 -0.74 -5.31 21.25
N ALA A 18 -1.42 -6.41 21.57
CA ALA A 18 -1.07 -7.26 22.71
C ALA A 18 0.27 -8.01 22.50
N VAL A 19 0.61 -8.40 21.27
CA VAL A 19 1.82 -9.16 20.95
C VAL A 19 3.05 -8.26 20.79
N TYR A 20 2.94 -7.17 20.03
CA TYR A 20 4.08 -6.32 19.67
C TYR A 20 4.30 -5.13 20.62
N GLY A 21 3.25 -4.68 21.31
CA GLY A 21 3.37 -3.67 22.35
C GLY A 21 3.77 -2.27 21.83
N TRP A 22 4.67 -1.61 22.56
CA TRP A 22 4.99 -0.19 22.38
C TRP A 22 5.77 0.07 21.09
N ASN A 23 5.40 1.14 20.37
CA ASN A 23 5.96 1.57 19.09
C ASN A 23 5.84 0.53 17.96
N GLY A 24 4.78 -0.28 17.99
CA GLY A 24 4.44 -1.19 16.89
C GLY A 24 4.00 -0.45 15.62
N ALA A 25 4.28 -1.03 14.46
CA ALA A 25 3.81 -0.57 13.16
C ALA A 25 2.94 -1.64 12.49
N VAL A 26 1.82 -1.25 11.87
CA VAL A 26 0.92 -2.14 11.13
C VAL A 26 0.68 -1.59 9.73
N PHE A 27 0.94 -2.43 8.73
CA PHE A 27 0.66 -2.13 7.33
C PHE A 27 -0.74 -2.63 6.98
N TYR A 28 -1.53 -1.76 6.33
CA TYR A 28 -2.82 -2.13 5.79
C TYR A 28 -3.13 -1.26 4.58
N ASP A 29 -3.64 -1.84 3.49
CA ASP A 29 -3.88 -1.14 2.21
C ASP A 29 -4.74 0.11 2.41
N ILE A 30 -5.70 0.02 3.32
CA ILE A 30 -6.58 1.13 3.70
C ILE A 30 -6.21 1.74 5.06
N GLY A 31 -4.95 1.62 5.48
CA GLY A 31 -4.44 2.07 6.77
C GLY A 31 -4.77 3.53 7.07
N CYS A 32 -4.73 4.39 6.05
CA CYS A 32 -5.11 5.81 6.17
C CYS A 32 -6.57 6.02 6.60
N ALA A 33 -7.50 5.27 6.01
CA ALA A 33 -8.92 5.33 6.36
C ALA A 33 -9.23 4.55 7.65
N PHE A 34 -8.58 3.39 7.82
CA PHE A 34 -8.76 2.51 8.96
C PHE A 34 -8.24 3.13 10.26
N ASN A 35 -7.19 3.94 10.22
CA ASN A 35 -6.67 4.63 11.40
C ASN A 35 -7.74 5.46 12.13
N MET A 36 -8.58 6.18 11.39
CA MET A 36 -9.70 6.93 11.98
C MET A 36 -10.72 5.99 12.65
N ILE A 37 -11.02 4.85 12.03
CA ILE A 37 -11.95 3.86 12.60
C ILE A 37 -11.35 3.25 13.87
N ALA A 38 -10.08 2.84 13.83
CA ALA A 38 -9.38 2.21 14.94
C ALA A 38 -9.26 3.14 16.14
N ARG A 39 -8.86 4.40 15.93
CA ARG A 39 -8.73 5.39 17.00
C ARG A 39 -10.05 5.80 17.65
N ASN A 40 -11.15 5.74 16.91
CA ASN A 40 -12.49 6.02 17.42
C ASN A 40 -13.21 4.77 17.98
N SER A 41 -12.54 3.61 18.00
CA SER A 41 -13.07 2.37 18.58
C SER A 41 -12.68 2.24 20.06
N ALA A 42 -13.14 1.17 20.69
CA ALA A 42 -12.71 0.78 22.04
C ALA A 42 -11.18 0.61 22.17
N LEU A 43 -10.46 0.38 21.07
CA LEU A 43 -9.00 0.25 21.05
C LEU A 43 -8.26 1.59 21.05
N GLY A 44 -8.94 2.72 20.84
CA GLY A 44 -8.34 4.05 20.74
C GLY A 44 -7.37 4.40 21.89
N PRO A 45 -7.76 4.21 23.17
CA PRO A 45 -6.87 4.45 24.30
C PRO A 45 -5.62 3.57 24.28
N MET A 46 -5.75 2.29 23.89
CA MET A 46 -4.64 1.35 23.80
C MET A 46 -3.69 1.70 22.64
N ILE A 47 -4.23 2.06 21.47
CA ILE A 47 -3.48 2.54 20.31
C ILE A 47 -2.64 3.77 20.68
N HIS A 48 -3.23 4.71 21.42
CA HIS A 48 -2.53 5.90 21.89
C HIS A 48 -1.46 5.56 22.94
N ALA A 49 -1.79 4.74 23.94
CA ALA A 49 -0.85 4.34 25.00
C ALA A 49 0.37 3.58 24.46
N LEU A 50 0.15 2.72 23.46
CA LEU A 50 1.22 1.94 22.81
C LEU A 50 1.91 2.68 21.67
N ASN A 51 1.50 3.91 21.34
CA ASN A 51 2.03 4.68 20.23
C ASN A 51 2.07 3.88 18.91
N LEU A 52 0.97 3.20 18.59
CA LEU A 52 0.89 2.41 17.37
C LEU A 52 0.88 3.31 16.14
N CYS A 53 1.71 2.96 15.15
CA CYS A 53 1.70 3.56 13.83
C CYS A 53 0.98 2.67 12.81
N LEU A 54 0.03 3.24 12.07
CA LEU A 54 -0.60 2.60 10.91
C LEU A 54 0.00 3.18 9.63
N MET A 55 0.19 2.35 8.62
CA MET A 55 0.80 2.72 7.34
C MET A 55 0.10 2.01 6.18
N VAL A 56 0.34 2.49 4.97
CA VAL A 56 -0.10 1.84 3.73
C VAL A 56 1.11 1.18 3.06
N GLY A 57 0.94 -0.03 2.52
CA GLY A 57 2.00 -0.76 1.80
C GLY A 57 2.55 0.04 0.60
N ALA A 58 3.80 -0.20 0.24
CA ALA A 58 4.52 0.58 -0.78
C ALA A 58 3.83 0.52 -2.15
N PHE A 59 3.26 -0.64 -2.50
CA PHE A 59 2.57 -0.79 -3.77
C PHE A 59 1.23 -0.04 -3.74
N HIS A 60 0.42 -0.27 -2.70
CA HIS A 60 -0.90 0.33 -2.59
C HIS A 60 -0.84 1.85 -2.38
N SER A 61 0.12 2.34 -1.63
CA SER A 61 0.25 3.77 -1.32
C SER A 61 0.43 4.62 -2.57
N HIS A 62 1.13 4.15 -3.60
CA HIS A 62 1.25 4.87 -4.87
C HIS A 62 -0.07 5.01 -5.64
N ALA A 63 -1.07 4.17 -5.37
CA ALA A 63 -2.43 4.32 -5.91
C ALA A 63 -3.25 5.37 -5.17
N HIS A 64 -2.78 5.88 -4.03
CA HIS A 64 -3.45 6.93 -3.27
C HIS A 64 -3.04 8.31 -3.80
N ASN A 65 -3.84 9.34 -3.47
CA ASN A 65 -3.47 10.71 -3.80
C ASN A 65 -2.15 11.11 -3.09
N CYS A 66 -1.43 12.08 -3.66
CA CYS A 66 -0.12 12.50 -3.14
C CYS A 66 -0.17 12.88 -1.65
N LYS A 67 -1.23 13.60 -1.20
CA LYS A 67 -1.36 13.99 0.20
C LYS A 67 -1.39 12.77 1.14
N CYS A 68 -2.12 11.73 0.76
CA CYS A 68 -2.17 10.48 1.51
C CYS A 68 -0.81 9.76 1.48
N GLN A 69 -0.04 9.84 0.40
CA GLN A 69 1.30 9.26 0.35
C GLN A 69 2.22 9.95 1.36
N LEU A 70 2.23 11.28 1.42
CA LEU A 70 3.06 12.03 2.37
C LEU A 70 2.79 11.65 3.84
N ASP A 71 1.54 11.37 4.18
CA ASP A 71 1.16 11.06 5.57
C ASP A 71 1.33 9.57 5.93
N TRP A 72 1.25 8.64 4.96
CA TRP A 72 1.05 7.20 5.24
C TRP A 72 2.03 6.26 4.52
N HIS A 73 2.83 6.76 3.57
CA HIS A 73 3.80 5.95 2.83
C HIS A 73 5.02 5.65 3.71
N LEU A 74 5.55 4.42 3.62
CA LEU A 74 6.62 3.91 4.48
C LEU A 74 7.88 4.77 4.49
N LEU A 75 8.24 5.34 3.34
CA LEU A 75 9.40 6.24 3.18
C LEU A 75 9.34 7.50 4.05
N TYR A 76 8.15 7.96 4.44
CA TYR A 76 7.99 9.13 5.31
C TYR A 76 7.85 8.76 6.79
N VAL A 77 7.87 7.46 7.13
CA VAL A 77 7.77 7.01 8.52
C VAL A 77 9.08 6.38 8.99
N HIS A 78 9.62 6.93 10.07
CA HIS A 78 10.83 6.40 10.67
C HIS A 78 10.62 4.98 11.22
N GLY A 79 11.65 4.14 11.06
CA GLY A 79 11.67 2.77 11.59
C GLY A 79 11.06 1.71 10.67
N THR A 80 10.58 2.07 9.48
CA THR A 80 10.02 1.14 8.50
C THR A 80 11.05 0.26 7.79
N SER A 81 12.34 0.62 7.86
CA SER A 81 13.41 -0.09 7.15
C SER A 81 13.13 -0.16 5.63
N HIS A 82 13.79 -1.08 4.94
CA HIS A 82 13.57 -1.39 3.52
C HIS A 82 12.42 -2.41 3.34
N THR A 83 11.38 -2.32 4.16
CA THR A 83 10.19 -3.18 4.03
C THR A 83 9.24 -2.60 2.99
N GLU A 84 8.49 -3.46 2.32
CA GLU A 84 7.45 -3.06 1.36
C GLU A 84 6.06 -3.00 2.00
N GLY A 85 5.84 -3.67 3.13
CA GLY A 85 4.53 -3.71 3.79
C GLY A 85 3.48 -4.62 3.14
N GLU A 86 3.84 -5.37 2.09
CA GLU A 86 2.97 -6.24 1.27
C GLU A 86 2.95 -7.71 1.75
N GLY A 87 3.06 -7.92 3.08
CA GLY A 87 3.18 -9.26 3.65
C GLY A 87 1.94 -10.13 3.41
N CYS A 88 0.75 -9.53 3.35
CA CYS A 88 -0.50 -10.24 3.18
C CYS A 88 -0.62 -10.83 1.76
N GLU A 89 -0.16 -10.09 0.76
CA GLU A 89 -0.16 -10.43 -0.65
C GLU A 89 0.69 -11.69 -0.89
N HIS A 90 1.86 -11.77 -0.26
CA HIS A 90 2.70 -12.98 -0.30
C HIS A 90 2.01 -14.21 0.29
N ILE A 91 1.25 -14.03 1.39
CA ILE A 91 0.46 -15.08 2.01
C ILE A 91 -0.68 -15.50 1.08
N PHE A 92 -1.40 -14.54 0.48
CA PHE A 92 -2.48 -14.80 -0.46
C PHE A 92 -1.98 -15.56 -1.70
N LEU A 93 -0.84 -15.14 -2.25
CA LEU A 93 -0.18 -15.80 -3.36
C LEU A 93 0.14 -17.27 -3.02
N ALA A 94 0.75 -17.52 -1.86
CA ALA A 94 1.05 -18.88 -1.42
C ALA A 94 -0.24 -19.72 -1.26
N SER A 95 -1.30 -19.12 -0.72
CA SER A 95 -2.57 -19.80 -0.48
C SER A 95 -3.29 -20.23 -1.75
N ASN A 96 -2.99 -19.63 -2.91
CA ASN A 96 -3.58 -20.02 -4.20
C ASN A 96 -3.31 -21.49 -4.55
N MET A 97 -2.21 -22.07 -4.05
CA MET A 97 -1.91 -23.51 -4.20
C MET A 97 -3.00 -24.42 -3.63
N LEU A 98 -3.78 -23.93 -2.66
CA LEU A 98 -4.87 -24.71 -2.06
C LEU A 98 -6.13 -24.75 -2.93
N ALA A 99 -6.30 -23.82 -3.86
CA ALA A 99 -7.55 -23.65 -4.60
C ALA A 99 -7.96 -24.93 -5.35
N GLN A 100 -7.01 -25.57 -6.04
CA GLN A 100 -7.28 -26.79 -6.82
C GLN A 100 -7.66 -27.97 -5.90
N ASN A 101 -6.90 -28.20 -4.84
CA ASN A 101 -7.08 -29.35 -3.95
C ASN A 101 -8.33 -29.22 -3.04
N THR A 102 -8.72 -28.00 -2.70
CA THR A 102 -9.84 -27.75 -1.79
C THR A 102 -11.20 -27.61 -2.49
N ARG A 103 -11.22 -27.45 -3.82
CA ARG A 103 -12.43 -27.22 -4.62
C ARG A 103 -13.48 -28.31 -4.41
N HIS A 104 -13.07 -29.57 -4.48
CA HIS A 104 -13.95 -30.74 -4.36
C HIS A 104 -13.85 -31.44 -3.00
N SER A 105 -13.06 -30.89 -2.08
CA SER A 105 -12.89 -31.41 -0.73
C SER A 105 -14.13 -31.16 0.13
N SER A 106 -14.51 -32.13 0.98
CA SER A 106 -15.49 -31.91 2.05
C SER A 106 -15.05 -30.75 2.98
N LYS A 107 -15.98 -30.17 3.75
CA LYS A 107 -15.69 -29.09 4.71
C LYS A 107 -14.52 -29.44 5.65
N PHE A 108 -14.52 -30.65 6.21
CA PHE A 108 -13.47 -31.11 7.12
C PHE A 108 -12.10 -31.12 6.44
N HIS A 109 -11.98 -31.83 5.31
CA HIS A 109 -10.72 -31.93 4.55
C HIS A 109 -10.23 -30.58 4.04
N ARG A 110 -11.14 -29.68 3.64
CA ARG A 110 -10.79 -28.30 3.26
C ARG A 110 -10.15 -27.54 4.43
N GLN A 111 -10.76 -27.59 5.61
CA GLN A 111 -10.22 -26.94 6.81
C GLN A 111 -8.88 -27.55 7.23
N GLN A 112 -8.74 -28.87 7.13
CA GLN A 112 -7.50 -29.57 7.41
C GLN A 112 -6.37 -29.12 6.45
N ALA A 113 -6.64 -29.08 5.15
CA ALA A 113 -5.67 -28.65 4.15
C ALA A 113 -5.22 -27.19 4.36
N ILE A 114 -6.17 -26.28 4.64
CA ILE A 114 -5.86 -24.88 4.95
C ILE A 114 -4.96 -24.78 6.19
N LYS A 115 -5.31 -25.50 7.27
CA LYS A 115 -4.52 -25.49 8.52
C LYS A 115 -3.11 -26.04 8.31
N GLN A 116 -2.98 -27.15 7.59
CA GLN A 116 -1.69 -27.76 7.28
C GLN A 116 -0.81 -26.86 6.42
N HIS A 117 -1.38 -26.22 5.40
CA HIS A 117 -0.68 -25.28 4.54
C HIS A 117 -0.07 -24.12 5.34
N PHE A 118 -0.86 -23.45 6.18
CA PHE A 118 -0.34 -22.34 6.98
C PHE A 118 0.63 -22.78 8.08
N ALA A 119 0.46 -23.98 8.66
CA ALA A 119 1.42 -24.54 9.61
C ALA A 119 2.78 -24.79 8.94
N PHE A 120 2.78 -25.38 7.74
CA PHE A 120 4.00 -25.61 6.95
C PHE A 120 4.64 -24.29 6.50
N TRP A 121 3.84 -23.38 5.96
CA TRP A 121 4.31 -22.04 5.56
C TRP A 121 4.95 -21.29 6.72
N ASN A 122 4.37 -21.35 7.92
CA ASN A 122 4.96 -20.73 9.11
C ASN A 122 6.31 -21.36 9.49
N ALA A 123 6.41 -22.69 9.43
CA ALA A 123 7.67 -23.40 9.69
C ALA A 123 8.77 -23.00 8.69
N ASP A 124 8.43 -22.92 7.40
CA ASP A 124 9.34 -22.48 6.34
C ASP A 124 9.80 -21.03 6.55
N LYS A 125 8.87 -20.12 6.87
CA LYS A 125 9.21 -18.72 7.16
C LYS A 125 10.08 -18.58 8.39
N TYR A 126 9.81 -19.36 9.44
CA TYR A 126 10.64 -19.36 10.63
C TYR A 126 12.05 -19.88 10.34
N ALA A 127 12.17 -20.96 9.56
CA ALA A 127 13.47 -21.49 9.13
C ALA A 127 14.25 -20.50 8.24
N ALA A 128 13.55 -19.74 7.39
CA ALA A 128 14.14 -18.73 6.52
C ALA A 128 14.40 -17.37 7.20
N LEU A 129 13.92 -17.17 8.45
CA LEU A 129 13.92 -15.87 9.11
C LEU A 129 15.32 -15.27 9.26
N GLY A 130 16.31 -16.09 9.61
CA GLY A 130 17.70 -15.61 9.76
C GLY A 130 18.27 -15.04 8.45
N ASN A 131 18.08 -15.77 7.34
CA ASN A 131 18.50 -15.32 6.01
C ASN A 131 17.74 -14.07 5.58
N PHE A 132 16.43 -14.02 5.85
CA PHE A 132 15.60 -12.85 5.58
C PHE A 132 16.15 -11.61 6.29
N LEU A 133 16.36 -11.68 7.60
CA LEU A 133 16.90 -10.56 8.39
C LEU A 133 18.30 -10.13 7.91
N TRP A 134 19.19 -11.09 7.65
CA TRP A 134 20.54 -10.81 7.16
C TRP A 134 20.53 -10.11 5.80
N ASN A 135 19.71 -10.59 4.86
CA ASN A 135 19.60 -10.00 3.53
C ASN A 135 19.03 -8.59 3.59
N HIS A 136 17.97 -8.36 4.38
CA HIS A 136 17.41 -7.02 4.57
C HIS A 136 18.40 -6.06 5.21
N TYR A 137 19.13 -6.50 6.25
CA TYR A 137 20.18 -5.69 6.88
C TYR A 137 21.31 -5.35 5.90
N SER A 138 21.80 -6.33 5.15
CA SER A 138 22.89 -6.13 4.19
C SER A 138 22.47 -5.20 3.05
N SER A 139 21.26 -5.38 2.53
CA SER A 139 20.68 -4.49 1.51
C SER A 139 20.51 -3.07 2.03
N ALA A 140 19.97 -2.89 3.25
CA ALA A 140 19.83 -1.58 3.86
C ALA A 140 21.18 -0.88 4.05
N ARG A 141 22.20 -1.60 4.52
CA ARG A 141 23.56 -1.06 4.68
C ARG A 141 24.18 -0.65 3.34
N SER A 142 24.03 -1.49 2.31
CA SER A 142 24.50 -1.19 0.95
C SER A 142 23.79 0.03 0.36
N ALA A 143 22.47 0.13 0.56
CA ALA A 143 21.67 1.26 0.13
C ALA A 143 22.11 2.56 0.84
N ILE A 144 22.31 2.54 2.16
CA ILE A 144 22.82 3.70 2.91
C ILE A 144 24.15 4.16 2.33
N HIS A 145 25.12 3.26 2.17
CA HIS A 145 26.43 3.62 1.62
C HIS A 145 26.32 4.24 0.22
N THR A 146 25.55 3.59 -0.67
CA THR A 146 25.43 4.00 -2.07
C THR A 146 24.63 5.28 -2.25
N LEU A 147 23.50 5.39 -1.55
CA LEU A 147 22.59 6.54 -1.67
C LEU A 147 23.14 7.75 -0.95
N THR A 148 23.84 7.60 0.19
CA THR A 148 24.48 8.74 0.88
C THR A 148 25.52 9.38 -0.03
N ALA A 149 26.40 8.59 -0.65
CA ALA A 149 27.40 9.13 -1.58
C ALA A 149 26.77 9.88 -2.77
N LYS A 150 25.67 9.34 -3.33
CA LYS A 150 24.92 10.02 -4.41
C LYS A 150 24.23 11.28 -3.91
N LEU A 151 23.65 11.23 -2.72
CA LEU A 151 22.95 12.35 -2.10
C LEU A 151 23.90 13.50 -1.81
N ASP A 152 25.12 13.23 -1.34
CA ASP A 152 26.13 14.25 -1.08
C ASP A 152 26.54 15.00 -2.36
N ILE A 153 26.68 14.29 -3.48
CA ILE A 153 26.95 14.91 -4.79
C ILE A 153 25.79 15.83 -5.19
N LEU A 154 24.54 15.36 -5.04
CA LEU A 154 23.36 16.15 -5.38
C LEU A 154 23.19 17.36 -4.45
N LYS A 155 23.45 17.20 -3.15
CA LYS A 155 23.43 18.29 -2.17
C LYS A 155 24.42 19.40 -2.55
N LEU A 156 25.64 19.04 -2.94
CA LEU A 156 26.63 20.01 -3.40
C LEU A 156 26.20 20.69 -4.71
N GLN A 157 25.70 19.92 -5.68
CA GLN A 157 25.29 20.45 -6.98
C GLN A 157 24.13 21.44 -6.86
N PHE A 158 23.14 21.14 -6.01
CA PHE A 158 21.93 21.95 -5.85
C PHE A 158 21.97 22.89 -4.63
N GLN A 159 23.12 22.96 -3.94
CA GLN A 159 23.30 23.76 -2.71
C GLN A 159 22.26 23.44 -1.63
N LEU A 160 21.95 22.15 -1.47
CA LEU A 160 20.97 21.64 -0.51
C LEU A 160 21.65 21.18 0.78
N THR A 161 20.88 21.27 1.84
CA THR A 161 21.17 20.79 3.19
C THR A 161 20.13 19.74 3.61
N ASP A 162 20.38 18.99 4.68
CA ASP A 162 19.40 18.03 5.18
C ASP A 162 18.07 18.70 5.60
N ALA A 163 18.15 19.91 6.15
CA ALA A 163 16.98 20.70 6.53
C ALA A 163 16.10 21.09 5.31
N ASP A 164 16.66 21.12 4.11
CA ASP A 164 15.86 21.41 2.91
C ASP A 164 14.88 20.28 2.59
N PHE A 165 15.21 19.02 2.86
CA PHE A 165 14.29 17.90 2.61
C PHE A 165 13.08 17.92 3.55
N GLU A 166 13.32 18.18 4.84
CA GLU A 166 12.24 18.36 5.82
C GLU A 166 11.34 19.54 5.41
N ARG A 167 11.96 20.67 5.03
CA ARG A 167 11.23 21.83 4.54
C ARG A 167 10.43 21.53 3.27
N PHE A 168 10.99 20.79 2.30
CA PHE A 168 10.27 20.43 1.07
C PHE A 168 9.05 19.56 1.37
N HIS A 169 9.20 18.59 2.28
CA HIS A 169 8.08 17.76 2.73
C HIS A 169 6.98 18.61 3.40
N GLU A 170 7.34 19.53 4.30
CA GLU A 170 6.40 20.44 4.94
C GLU A 170 5.70 21.37 3.93
N GLN A 171 6.45 21.91 2.96
CA GLN A 171 5.93 22.76 1.90
C GLN A 171 4.93 22.01 1.02
N GLU A 172 5.23 20.78 0.64
CA GLU A 172 4.32 19.95 -0.16
C GLU A 172 3.04 19.60 0.63
N CYS A 173 3.20 19.22 1.90
CA CYS A 173 2.07 18.98 2.81
C CYS A 173 1.18 20.23 2.95
N SER A 174 1.77 21.40 3.15
CA SER A 174 1.04 22.67 3.27
C SER A 174 0.35 23.06 1.97
N TYR A 175 1.05 22.92 0.84
CA TYR A 175 0.50 23.18 -0.49
C TYR A 175 -0.73 22.31 -0.75
N LEU A 176 -0.61 20.98 -0.60
CA LEU A 176 -1.70 20.04 -0.87
C LEU A 176 -2.88 20.17 0.11
N THR A 177 -2.63 20.57 1.36
CA THR A 177 -3.70 20.84 2.33
C THR A 177 -4.51 22.09 1.96
N ASN A 178 -3.84 23.12 1.46
CA ASN A 178 -4.47 24.37 1.05
C ASN A 178 -4.96 24.37 -0.41
N PHE A 179 -4.67 23.31 -1.16
CA PHE A 179 -5.02 23.17 -2.56
C PHE A 179 -6.53 22.95 -2.72
N LYS A 180 -7.27 24.04 -2.94
CA LYS A 180 -8.73 23.99 -3.12
C LYS A 180 -9.14 23.60 -4.54
N ALA A 181 -8.40 24.06 -5.55
CA ALA A 181 -8.66 23.76 -6.95
C ALA A 181 -7.43 24.09 -7.81
N LEU A 182 -7.31 23.40 -8.94
CA LEU A 182 -6.36 23.73 -10.00
C LEU A 182 -6.60 25.17 -10.51
N PRO A 183 -5.54 25.90 -10.91
CA PRO A 183 -5.69 27.12 -11.70
C PRO A 183 -6.63 26.90 -12.88
N VAL A 184 -7.42 27.92 -13.23
CA VAL A 184 -8.40 27.83 -14.33
C VAL A 184 -7.75 27.39 -15.64
N GLN A 185 -6.52 27.85 -15.91
CA GLN A 185 -5.76 27.47 -17.10
C GLN A 185 -5.47 25.97 -17.15
N ASP A 186 -5.04 25.38 -16.04
CA ASP A 186 -4.76 23.94 -15.97
C ASP A 186 -6.05 23.12 -16.09
N GLN A 187 -7.15 23.59 -15.51
CA GLN A 187 -8.45 22.96 -15.69
C GLN A 187 -8.87 22.93 -17.17
N VAL A 188 -8.61 24.01 -17.92
CA VAL A 188 -8.92 24.09 -19.36
C VAL A 188 -8.03 23.12 -20.15
N LEU A 189 -6.73 23.07 -19.86
CA LEU A 189 -5.80 22.15 -20.53
C LEU A 189 -6.17 20.68 -20.27
N ILE A 190 -6.49 20.32 -19.03
CA ILE A 190 -6.92 18.97 -18.67
C ILE A 190 -8.22 18.61 -19.40
N LYS A 191 -9.21 19.50 -19.41
CA LYS A 191 -10.46 19.31 -20.17
C LYS A 191 -10.21 19.16 -21.66
N TYR A 192 -9.27 19.92 -22.21
CA TYR A 192 -8.89 19.82 -23.61
C TYR A 192 -8.25 18.46 -23.94
N ILE A 193 -7.34 17.96 -23.09
CA ILE A 193 -6.75 16.63 -23.25
C ILE A 193 -7.82 15.54 -23.18
N HIS A 194 -8.71 15.57 -22.18
CA HIS A 194 -9.82 14.61 -22.10
C HIS A 194 -10.72 14.66 -23.34
N ALA A 195 -10.99 15.85 -23.89
CA ALA A 195 -11.75 15.99 -25.12
C ALA A 195 -11.03 15.38 -26.33
N LEU A 196 -9.69 15.45 -26.39
CA LEU A 196 -8.91 14.79 -27.42
C LEU A 196 -8.95 13.27 -27.27
N ASP A 197 -8.81 12.74 -26.06
CA ASP A 197 -8.90 11.29 -25.79
C ASP A 197 -10.26 10.73 -26.21
N GLU A 198 -11.36 11.40 -25.83
CA GLU A 198 -12.71 11.02 -26.27
C GLU A 198 -12.85 11.03 -27.80
N LEU A 199 -12.21 11.98 -28.48
CA LEU A 199 -12.28 12.12 -29.93
C LEU A 199 -11.48 11.01 -30.63
N VAL A 200 -10.37 10.56 -30.04
CA VAL A 200 -9.60 9.40 -30.49
C VAL A 200 -10.41 8.11 -30.30
N ASP A 201 -11.00 7.91 -29.13
CA ASP A 201 -11.82 6.73 -28.83
C ASP A 201 -13.02 6.61 -29.77
N LYS A 202 -13.70 7.73 -30.04
CA LYS A 202 -14.83 7.77 -30.99
C LYS A 202 -14.42 7.53 -32.45
N LYS A 203 -13.17 7.84 -32.83
CA LYS A 203 -12.62 7.55 -34.17
C LYS A 203 -12.15 6.10 -34.31
N GLN A 204 -11.86 5.41 -33.21
CA GLN A 204 -11.42 4.01 -33.22
C GLN A 204 -12.57 3.00 -33.21
N VAL A 205 -13.83 3.43 -33.05
CA VAL A 205 -14.99 2.55 -33.27
C VAL A 205 -15.10 2.26 -34.77
N PRO A 206 -14.84 1.02 -35.25
CA PRO A 206 -14.98 0.73 -36.67
C PRO A 206 -16.46 0.84 -37.04
N CYS A 207 -16.73 1.62 -38.09
CA CYS A 207 -18.01 1.70 -38.76
C CYS A 207 -18.36 0.33 -39.36
N PHE A 208 -18.85 -0.62 -38.55
CA PHE A 208 -19.43 -1.88 -38.99
C PHE A 208 -20.94 -1.79 -38.90
N TYR A 209 -21.55 -0.99 -39.77
CA TYR A 209 -22.95 -1.18 -40.13
C TYR A 209 -23.10 -0.99 -41.63
N TYR A 210 -23.89 -1.89 -42.23
CA TYR A 210 -24.24 -2.06 -43.64
C TYR A 210 -23.33 -2.97 -44.48
N LEU A 211 -23.63 -4.28 -44.42
CA LEU A 211 -23.92 -5.11 -45.59
C LEU A 211 -24.37 -6.51 -45.13
N HIS A 212 -25.66 -6.67 -44.85
CA HIS A 212 -26.30 -7.99 -44.85
C HIS A 212 -27.66 -7.86 -45.53
N HIS A 213 -27.64 -7.90 -46.86
CA HIS A 213 -28.74 -8.42 -47.65
C HIS A 213 -28.18 -8.91 -48.99
N LEU A 214 -28.71 -10.05 -49.44
CA LEU A 214 -28.34 -10.85 -50.62
C LEU A 214 -27.17 -11.80 -50.29
N THR A 215 -27.34 -13.12 -50.23
CA THR A 215 -28.10 -13.98 -51.16
C THR A 215 -28.58 -15.27 -50.48
N SER A 216 -29.84 -15.62 -50.75
CA SER A 216 -30.33 -17.01 -50.69
C SER A 216 -29.71 -17.84 -51.83
N PHE A 217 -29.20 -19.02 -51.52
CA PHE A 217 -29.51 -20.32 -52.14
C PHE A 217 -28.75 -21.42 -51.38
#